data_AF-A0A4V1GLY7-F1
#
_entry.id   AF-A0A4V1GLY7-F1
#
_cell.length_a   1.000
_cell.length_b   1.000
_cell.length_c   1.000
_cell.angle_alpha   90.00
_cell.angle_beta   90.00
_cell.angle_gamma   90.00
#
_symmetry.space_group_name_H-M   'P 1'
#
loop_
_entity.id
_entity.type
_entity.pdbx_description
1 polymer ?
#
loop_
_entity_poly.entity_id
_entity_poly.type
_entity_poly.pdbx_seq_one_letter_code
_entity_poly.pdbx_strand_id
1 'polypeptide(L)'
;MNIIHKRIGRSIFFIIFILVACIFFANLVPVREAETQEAGEIQQAQLPPVLVTEPLPEPERPPDGAVIDHPLPEDPIITDGPWASAHFLMAEYACDCAGYCDGWPAEMDPELLERVEALRCCFDRPVIITSGVRCEERNAEVGGIENSWHLSGHAADLYCPGVPCDVVAAEARELGLGVIEYPDRQFDHVEIWK
;
A
#
# COMPACT_ATOMS: atom_id res chain seq x y z
N MET A 1 -24.48 53.29 -24.72
CA MET A 1 -23.39 52.30 -24.60
C MET A 1 -23.81 50.99 -23.90
N ASN A 2 -25.10 50.70 -23.65
CA ASN A 2 -25.51 49.52 -22.83
C ASN A 2 -26.11 48.35 -23.63
N ILE A 3 -26.43 48.55 -24.91
CA ILE A 3 -27.04 47.52 -25.78
C ILE A 3 -25.96 46.65 -26.43
N ILE A 4 -24.80 47.23 -26.72
CA ILE A 4 -23.65 46.55 -27.35
C ILE A 4 -23.00 45.58 -26.37
N HIS A 5 -22.75 45.98 -25.11
CA HIS A 5 -22.24 45.08 -24.06
C HIS A 5 -23.20 43.92 -23.75
N LYS A 6 -24.52 44.15 -23.80
CA LYS A 6 -25.53 43.09 -23.59
C LYS A 6 -25.59 42.08 -24.74
N ARG A 7 -25.32 42.51 -25.98
CA ARG A 7 -25.19 41.64 -27.16
C ARG A 7 -23.88 40.87 -27.18
N ILE A 8 -22.77 41.52 -26.80
CA ILE A 8 -21.45 40.90 -26.71
C ILE A 8 -21.43 39.86 -25.58
N GLY A 9 -21.98 40.18 -24.40
CA GLY A 9 -22.09 39.23 -23.29
C GLY A 9 -22.94 38.01 -23.61
N ARG A 10 -24.07 38.19 -24.31
CA ARG A 10 -24.89 37.05 -24.78
C ARG A 10 -24.14 36.19 -25.79
N SER A 11 -23.41 36.80 -26.72
CA SER A 11 -22.67 36.07 -27.76
C SER A 11 -21.51 35.28 -27.16
N ILE A 12 -20.78 35.86 -26.21
CA ILE A 12 -19.70 35.17 -25.48
C ILE A 12 -20.25 34.01 -24.64
N PHE A 13 -21.38 34.22 -23.95
CA PHE A 13 -22.04 33.15 -23.18
C PHE A 13 -22.47 31.97 -24.08
N PHE A 14 -23.04 32.24 -25.25
CA PHE A 14 -23.39 31.18 -26.21
C PHE A 14 -22.17 30.43 -26.72
N ILE A 15 -21.06 31.11 -27.00
CA ILE A 15 -19.82 30.47 -27.45
C ILE A 15 -19.24 29.57 -26.34
N ILE A 16 -19.17 30.07 -25.10
CA ILE A 16 -18.68 29.26 -23.96
C ILE A 16 -19.59 28.05 -23.72
N PHE A 17 -20.91 28.24 -23.77
CA PHE A 17 -21.86 27.14 -23.60
C PHE A 17 -21.71 26.07 -24.70
N ILE A 18 -21.52 26.47 -25.96
CA ILE A 18 -21.24 25.55 -27.06
C ILE A 18 -19.93 24.80 -26.84
N LEU A 19 -18.85 25.49 -26.43
CA LEU A 19 -17.56 24.85 -26.19
C LEU A 19 -17.63 23.84 -25.04
N VAL A 20 -18.29 24.17 -23.94
CA VAL A 20 -18.49 23.25 -22.80
C VAL A 20 -19.37 22.06 -23.20
N ALA A 21 -20.44 22.30 -23.96
CA ALA A 21 -21.28 21.22 -24.50
C ALA A 21 -20.49 20.31 -25.44
N CYS A 22 -19.67 20.86 -26.35
CA CYS A 22 -18.84 20.08 -27.26
C CYS A 22 -17.82 19.21 -26.51
N ILE A 23 -17.20 19.72 -25.44
CA ILE A 23 -16.30 18.93 -24.59
C ILE A 23 -17.09 17.80 -23.88
N PHE A 24 -18.28 18.09 -23.37
CA PHE A 24 -19.13 17.07 -22.74
C PHE A 24 -19.52 15.96 -23.75
N PHE A 25 -19.97 16.32 -24.96
CA PHE A 25 -20.32 15.36 -26.00
C PHE A 25 -19.11 14.59 -26.56
N ALA A 26 -17.92 15.19 -26.60
CA ALA A 26 -16.69 14.48 -27.00
C ALA A 26 -16.22 13.45 -25.96
N ASN A 27 -16.62 13.59 -24.70
CA ASN A 27 -16.33 12.62 -23.62
C ASN A 27 -17.43 11.56 -23.46
N LEU A 28 -18.53 11.64 -24.21
CA LEU A 28 -19.52 10.57 -24.31
C LEU A 28 -19.06 9.57 -25.38
N VAL A 29 -18.01 8.81 -25.06
CA VAL A 29 -17.71 7.59 -25.82
C VAL A 29 -18.88 6.62 -25.55
N PRO A 30 -19.59 6.15 -26.57
CA PRO A 30 -20.62 5.15 -26.36
C PRO A 30 -19.92 3.85 -25.95
N VAL A 31 -20.21 3.39 -24.74
CA VAL A 31 -19.89 2.02 -24.32
C VAL A 31 -20.56 1.09 -25.32
N ARG A 32 -19.75 0.38 -26.11
CA ARG A 32 -20.24 -0.62 -27.04
C ARG A 32 -20.69 -1.83 -26.22
N GLU A 33 -21.99 -1.99 -26.10
CA GLU A 33 -22.60 -3.24 -25.64
C GLU A 33 -22.10 -4.37 -26.56
N ALA A 34 -21.39 -5.33 -25.99
CA ALA A 34 -21.12 -6.60 -26.63
C ALA A 34 -22.13 -7.60 -26.07
N GLU A 35 -23.24 -7.77 -26.79
CA GLU A 35 -24.19 -8.85 -26.56
C GLU A 35 -23.56 -10.20 -26.97
N THR A 36 -23.49 -11.08 -25.97
CA THR A 36 -23.71 -12.55 -25.98
C THR A 36 -23.41 -13.37 -27.25
N GLN A 37 -22.50 -14.34 -27.09
CA GLN A 37 -22.62 -15.65 -27.72
C GLN A 37 -22.44 -16.76 -26.67
N GLU A 38 -23.47 -17.61 -26.61
CA GLU A 38 -23.61 -18.80 -25.79
C GLU A 38 -22.99 -20.01 -26.50
N ALA A 39 -22.33 -20.87 -25.71
CA ALA A 39 -22.00 -22.29 -25.92
C ALA A 39 -21.36 -22.74 -27.26
N GLY A 40 -20.08 -23.09 -27.19
CA GLY A 40 -19.36 -23.86 -28.21
C GLY A 40 -18.18 -24.63 -27.62
N GLU A 41 -18.45 -25.90 -27.30
CA GLU A 41 -17.58 -27.09 -27.35
C GLU A 41 -16.04 -26.96 -27.16
N ILE A 42 -15.56 -27.77 -26.22
CA ILE A 42 -14.17 -28.02 -25.85
C ILE A 42 -13.29 -28.27 -27.08
N GLN A 43 -12.29 -27.40 -27.29
CA GLN A 43 -11.13 -27.76 -28.09
C GLN A 43 -9.87 -27.60 -27.24
N GLN A 44 -9.35 -28.75 -26.83
CA GLN A 44 -8.10 -28.92 -26.09
C GLN A 44 -6.97 -28.15 -26.79
N ALA A 45 -6.56 -27.03 -26.18
CA ALA A 45 -5.24 -26.48 -26.44
C ALA A 45 -4.23 -27.50 -25.89
N GLN A 46 -3.55 -28.17 -26.80
CA GLN A 46 -2.44 -29.05 -26.48
C GLN A 46 -1.38 -28.20 -25.77
N LEU A 47 -1.14 -28.50 -24.48
CA LEU A 47 -0.04 -27.89 -23.74
C LEU A 47 1.25 -28.03 -24.58
N PRO A 48 2.10 -26.99 -24.62
CA PRO A 48 3.45 -27.18 -25.12
C PRO A 48 4.09 -28.37 -24.38
N PRO A 49 4.91 -29.20 -25.05
CA PRO A 49 5.51 -30.35 -24.41
C PRO A 49 6.21 -29.85 -23.15
N VAL A 50 5.76 -30.37 -22.01
CA VAL A 50 6.40 -30.17 -20.71
C VAL A 50 7.86 -30.54 -20.92
N LEU A 51 8.71 -29.52 -20.95
CA LEU A 51 10.14 -29.75 -20.78
C LEU A 51 10.21 -30.38 -19.39
N VAL A 52 10.48 -31.68 -19.35
CA VAL A 52 10.74 -32.40 -18.12
C VAL A 52 12.00 -31.77 -17.57
N THR A 53 11.84 -30.74 -16.74
CA THR A 53 12.88 -30.34 -15.83
C THR A 53 13.04 -31.51 -14.89
N GLU A 54 14.25 -32.07 -14.89
CA GLU A 54 14.74 -33.04 -13.93
C GLU A 54 14.15 -32.76 -12.54
N PRO A 55 13.77 -33.80 -11.75
CA PRO A 55 13.31 -33.59 -10.39
C PRO A 55 14.35 -32.75 -9.66
N LEU A 56 13.92 -31.66 -9.02
CA LEU A 56 14.76 -30.92 -8.10
C LEU A 56 15.35 -31.96 -7.12
N PRO A 57 16.68 -32.01 -6.94
CA PRO A 57 17.27 -32.97 -6.04
C PRO A 57 16.63 -32.78 -4.67
N GLU A 58 16.18 -33.89 -4.09
CA GLU A 58 15.68 -33.93 -2.72
C GLU A 58 16.71 -33.27 -1.80
N PRO A 59 16.31 -32.36 -0.89
CA PRO A 59 17.26 -31.62 -0.08
C PRO A 59 18.15 -32.62 0.65
N GLU A 60 19.42 -32.69 0.26
CA GLU A 60 20.39 -33.55 0.90
C GLU A 60 20.40 -33.20 2.37
N ARG A 61 20.03 -34.17 3.22
CA ARG A 61 20.13 -34.02 4.66
C ARG A 61 21.61 -33.71 4.94
N PRO A 62 21.92 -32.55 5.56
CA PRO A 62 23.31 -32.16 5.75
C PRO A 62 24.05 -33.28 6.48
N PRO A 63 25.29 -33.61 6.06
CA PRO A 63 26.06 -34.67 6.70
C PRO A 63 26.20 -34.36 8.20
N ASP A 64 26.05 -35.38 9.04
CA ASP A 64 26.22 -35.28 10.49
C ASP A 64 27.54 -34.56 10.80
N GLY A 65 27.43 -33.30 11.26
CA GLY A 65 28.57 -32.45 11.56
C GLY A 65 28.71 -31.14 10.76
N ALA A 66 27.76 -30.77 9.90
CA ALA A 66 27.70 -29.42 9.35
C ALA A 66 27.27 -28.41 10.44
N VAL A 67 28.25 -27.81 11.12
CA VAL A 67 28.03 -26.64 11.97
C VAL A 67 27.59 -25.50 11.07
N ILE A 68 26.35 -25.07 11.25
CA ILE A 68 25.84 -23.85 10.63
C ILE A 68 26.52 -22.70 11.39
N ASP A 69 27.58 -22.11 10.83
CA ASP A 69 28.32 -20.97 11.44
C ASP A 69 27.51 -19.64 11.44
N HIS A 70 26.21 -19.72 11.19
CA HIS A 70 25.30 -18.64 11.50
C HIS A 70 24.00 -19.23 12.06
N PRO A 71 23.78 -19.18 13.38
CA PRO A 71 22.47 -19.52 13.91
C PRO A 71 21.46 -18.55 13.30
N LEU A 72 20.44 -19.09 12.64
CA LEU A 72 19.14 -18.42 12.65
C LEU A 72 18.85 -18.10 14.12
N PRO A 73 18.47 -16.88 14.51
CA PRO A 73 18.16 -16.62 15.91
C PRO A 73 17.01 -17.55 16.31
N GLU A 74 17.35 -18.58 17.11
CA GLU A 74 16.41 -19.57 17.65
C GLU A 74 15.56 -18.99 18.80
N ASP A 75 15.88 -17.77 19.22
CA ASP A 75 15.15 -17.08 20.28
C ASP A 75 14.31 -15.94 19.67
N PRO A 76 13.02 -15.81 20.05
CA PRO A 76 12.28 -14.59 19.78
C PRO A 76 13.10 -13.42 20.34
N ILE A 77 13.14 -12.29 19.63
CA ILE A 77 13.75 -11.07 20.16
C ILE A 77 12.99 -10.73 21.45
N ILE A 78 13.51 -11.15 22.61
CA ILE A 78 12.99 -10.78 23.92
C ILE A 78 13.34 -9.31 24.06
N THR A 79 12.40 -8.46 23.68
CA THR A 79 12.43 -7.08 24.10
C THR A 79 11.49 -6.96 25.29
N ASP A 80 11.90 -6.18 26.28
CA ASP A 80 11.12 -5.91 27.49
C ASP A 80 9.96 -4.93 27.24
N GLY A 81 9.63 -4.65 25.97
CA GLY A 81 8.62 -3.68 25.57
C GLY A 81 7.23 -4.29 25.43
N PRO A 82 6.16 -3.48 25.54
CA PRO A 82 4.82 -3.94 25.20
C PRO A 82 4.75 -4.30 23.71
N TRP A 83 4.15 -5.46 23.42
CA TRP A 83 3.93 -5.95 22.06
C TRP A 83 2.69 -5.31 21.44
N ALA A 84 2.80 -4.88 20.19
CA ALA A 84 1.67 -4.44 19.37
C ALA A 84 0.92 -5.63 18.75
N SER A 85 1.67 -6.66 18.37
CA SER A 85 1.18 -7.92 17.81
C SER A 85 2.18 -9.05 18.09
N ALA A 86 1.99 -10.23 17.48
CA ALA A 86 2.90 -11.37 17.65
C ALA A 86 4.35 -11.07 17.22
N HIS A 87 4.52 -10.09 16.34
CA HIS A 87 5.81 -9.83 15.72
C HIS A 87 6.29 -8.39 15.75
N PHE A 88 5.44 -7.46 16.20
CA PHE A 88 5.78 -6.05 16.30
C PHE A 88 5.71 -5.58 17.74
N LEU A 89 6.67 -4.74 18.11
CA LEU A 89 6.69 -4.03 19.36
C LEU A 89 5.96 -2.71 19.22
N MET A 90 5.33 -2.26 20.30
CA MET A 90 4.72 -0.94 20.30
C MET A 90 5.78 0.15 20.02
N ALA A 91 7.01 -0.01 20.51
CA ALA A 91 8.09 0.94 20.27
C ALA A 91 8.43 1.16 18.77
N GLU A 92 8.12 0.21 17.89
CA GLU A 92 8.34 0.37 16.43
C GLU A 92 7.36 1.38 15.80
N TYR A 93 6.24 1.63 16.47
CA TYR A 93 5.23 2.60 16.03
C TYR A 93 5.34 3.95 16.75
N ALA A 94 6.28 4.11 17.69
CA ALA A 94 6.45 5.36 18.42
C ALA A 94 6.91 6.49 17.48
N CYS A 95 6.51 7.71 17.79
CA CYS A 95 7.01 8.90 17.10
C CYS A 95 8.53 9.04 17.32
N ASP A 96 9.28 9.11 16.23
CA ASP A 96 10.74 9.22 16.23
C ASP A 96 11.23 10.68 16.15
N CYS A 97 10.46 11.60 16.75
CA CYS A 97 10.78 13.01 16.76
C CYS A 97 12.06 13.32 17.55
N ALA A 98 12.63 14.51 17.36
CA ALA A 98 13.81 14.98 18.09
C ALA A 98 13.53 15.39 19.56
N GLY A 99 12.47 14.84 20.18
CA GLY A 99 12.08 15.10 21.57
C GLY A 99 10.96 16.14 21.76
N TYR A 100 10.14 16.41 20.73
CA TYR A 100 8.97 17.29 20.85
C TYR A 100 7.80 16.65 21.60
N CYS A 101 7.76 15.32 21.64
CA CYS A 101 6.81 14.54 22.43
C CYS A 101 7.52 13.41 23.17
N ASP A 102 6.77 12.64 23.95
CA ASP A 102 7.24 11.46 24.69
C ASP A 102 7.23 10.17 23.82
N GLY A 103 7.03 10.32 22.51
CA GLY A 103 6.90 9.22 21.55
C GLY A 103 5.46 8.83 21.24
N TRP A 104 4.47 9.29 22.02
CA TRP A 104 3.08 8.84 21.91
C TRP A 104 2.07 9.99 21.87
N PRO A 105 2.11 10.85 20.84
CA PRO A 105 1.13 11.93 20.63
C PRO A 105 -0.29 11.41 20.36
N ALA A 106 -0.42 10.17 19.90
CA ALA A 106 -1.67 9.45 19.71
C ALA A 106 -1.47 7.96 20.01
N GLU A 107 -2.55 7.24 20.31
CA GLU A 107 -2.55 5.78 20.40
C GLU A 107 -2.67 5.17 19.00
N MET A 108 -1.99 4.05 18.75
CA MET A 108 -2.19 3.28 17.53
C MET A 108 -3.55 2.58 17.54
N ASP A 109 -4.28 2.63 16.42
CA ASP A 109 -5.55 1.90 16.32
C ASP A 109 -5.29 0.37 16.24
N PRO A 110 -5.91 -0.45 17.10
CA PRO A 110 -5.72 -1.90 17.10
C PRO A 110 -6.03 -2.59 15.75
N GLU A 111 -6.96 -2.05 14.96
CA GLU A 111 -7.32 -2.58 13.63
C GLU A 111 -6.15 -2.45 12.65
N LEU A 112 -5.41 -1.33 12.70
CA LEU A 112 -4.23 -1.15 11.88
C LEU A 112 -3.12 -2.13 12.30
N LEU A 113 -2.90 -2.29 13.60
CA LEU A 113 -1.89 -3.23 14.13
C LEU A 113 -2.17 -4.67 13.69
N GLU A 114 -3.43 -5.10 13.76
CA GLU A 114 -3.85 -6.44 13.31
C GLU A 114 -3.61 -6.65 11.80
N ARG A 115 -3.91 -5.64 10.97
CA ARG A 115 -3.71 -5.74 9.52
C ARG A 115 -2.24 -5.73 9.12
N VAL A 116 -1.41 -4.95 9.80
CA VAL A 116 0.04 -4.94 9.56
C VAL A 116 0.68 -6.26 9.99
N GLU A 117 0.19 -6.86 11.08
CA GLU A 117 0.56 -8.22 11.49
C GLU A 117 0.18 -9.25 10.41
N ALA A 118 -1.05 -9.18 9.89
CA ALA A 118 -1.49 -10.06 8.81
C ALA A 118 -0.64 -9.88 7.54
N LEU A 119 -0.29 -8.64 7.17
CA LEU A 119 0.57 -8.34 6.03
C LEU A 119 1.95 -9.00 6.17
N ARG A 120 2.55 -8.92 7.36
CA ARG A 120 3.80 -9.61 7.66
C ARG A 120 3.65 -11.13 7.52
N CYS A 121 2.54 -11.70 7.99
CA CYS A 121 2.27 -13.14 7.86
C CYS A 121 2.11 -13.58 6.40
N CYS A 122 1.51 -12.76 5.53
CA CYS A 122 1.35 -13.09 4.11
C CYS A 122 2.69 -13.29 3.38
N PHE A 123 3.72 -12.51 3.77
CA PHE A 123 5.05 -12.63 3.17
C PHE A 123 5.93 -13.68 3.83
N ASP A 124 5.59 -14.16 5.04
CA ASP A 124 6.44 -15.00 5.90
C ASP A 124 7.86 -14.43 6.05
N ARG A 125 7.94 -13.09 6.12
CA ARG A 125 9.19 -12.32 6.11
C ARG A 125 9.06 -11.10 7.02
N PRO A 126 10.17 -10.54 7.52
CA PRO A 126 10.13 -9.28 8.26
C PRO A 126 9.51 -8.16 7.42
N VAL A 127 8.53 -7.46 7.99
CA VAL A 127 8.08 -6.15 7.52
C VAL A 127 8.63 -5.14 8.52
N ILE A 128 9.20 -4.05 8.02
CA ILE A 128 9.88 -3.04 8.84
C ILE A 128 9.03 -1.78 8.87
N ILE A 129 8.65 -1.33 10.05
CA ILE A 129 7.98 -0.04 10.26
C ILE A 129 9.04 1.07 10.24
N THR A 130 8.87 2.05 9.37
CA THR A 130 9.76 3.22 9.27
C THR A 130 9.16 4.46 9.91
N SER A 131 7.84 4.51 10.06
CA SER A 131 7.13 5.55 10.82
C SER A 131 5.78 5.02 11.31
N GLY A 132 5.53 5.12 12.62
CA GLY A 132 4.19 4.94 13.19
C GLY A 132 3.53 6.29 13.47
N VAL A 133 3.07 6.53 14.69
CA VAL A 133 2.45 7.81 15.07
C VAL A 133 3.42 8.98 14.89
N ARG A 134 2.89 10.16 14.56
CA ARG A 134 3.70 11.39 14.45
C ARG A 134 3.10 12.51 15.30
N CYS A 135 3.94 13.30 15.95
CA CYS A 135 3.50 14.59 16.50
C CYS A 135 3.42 15.63 15.37
N GLU A 136 2.77 16.76 15.61
CA GLU A 136 2.59 17.80 14.59
C GLU A 136 3.94 18.29 14.04
N GLU A 137 4.94 18.50 14.90
CA GLU A 137 6.28 18.94 14.51
C GLU A 137 6.97 17.90 13.62
N ARG A 138 6.97 16.62 14.04
CA ARG A 138 7.61 15.56 13.26
C ARG A 138 6.90 15.35 11.92
N ASN A 139 5.57 15.44 11.90
CA ASN A 139 4.79 15.38 10.68
C ASN A 139 5.16 16.53 9.73
N ALA A 140 5.31 17.76 10.23
CA ALA A 140 5.74 18.89 9.42
C ALA A 140 7.19 18.73 8.89
N GLU A 141 8.13 18.26 9.72
CA GLU A 141 9.54 18.04 9.35
C GLU A 141 9.72 17.11 8.15
N VAL A 142 8.93 16.05 8.10
CA VAL A 142 8.95 15.06 7.01
C VAL A 142 8.04 15.42 5.84
N GLY A 143 7.41 16.60 5.88
CA GLY A 143 6.55 17.13 4.81
C GLY A 143 5.15 16.51 4.77
N GLY A 144 4.65 16.02 5.90
CA GLY A 144 3.28 15.53 6.06
C GLY A 144 2.24 16.64 5.97
N ILE A 145 1.00 16.26 5.67
CA ILE A 145 -0.15 17.17 5.59
C ILE A 145 -0.81 17.36 6.95
N GLU A 146 -1.57 18.45 7.13
CA GLU A 146 -2.23 18.80 8.40
C GLU A 146 -3.21 17.72 8.90
N ASN A 147 -3.89 17.01 8.00
CA ASN A 147 -4.84 15.94 8.35
C ASN A 147 -4.25 14.55 8.06
N SER A 148 -2.96 14.37 8.36
CA SER A 148 -2.25 13.10 8.20
C SER A 148 -2.77 12.05 9.18
N TRP A 149 -3.03 10.84 8.70
CA TRP A 149 -3.48 9.72 9.54
C TRP A 149 -2.43 9.25 10.56
N HIS A 150 -1.16 9.63 10.39
CA HIS A 150 -0.13 9.38 11.42
C HIS A 150 -0.36 10.22 12.68
N LEU A 151 -1.02 11.38 12.57
CA LEU A 151 -1.31 12.24 13.72
C LEU A 151 -2.38 11.65 14.62
N SER A 152 -3.17 10.70 14.13
CA SER A 152 -4.26 10.03 14.85
C SER A 152 -4.04 8.54 15.04
N GLY A 153 -2.85 8.01 14.73
CA GLY A 153 -2.51 6.59 14.92
C GLY A 153 -3.23 5.63 13.98
N HIS A 154 -3.70 6.13 12.83
CA HIS A 154 -4.42 5.36 11.81
C HIS A 154 -3.56 5.04 10.58
N ALA A 155 -2.26 5.36 10.60
CA ALA A 155 -1.34 5.03 9.51
C ALA A 155 0.05 4.59 10.00
N ALA A 156 0.74 3.85 9.14
CA ALA A 156 2.12 3.45 9.29
C ALA A 156 2.84 3.47 7.93
N ASP A 157 4.11 3.85 7.93
CA ASP A 157 5.01 3.72 6.78
C ASP A 157 5.81 2.43 6.98
N LEU A 158 5.87 1.57 5.96
CA LEU A 158 6.52 0.26 6.07
C LEU A 158 7.12 -0.25 4.75
N TYR A 159 8.00 -1.23 4.84
CA TYR A 159 8.49 -1.99 3.69
C TYR A 159 8.85 -3.43 4.07
N CYS A 160 8.92 -4.31 3.08
CA CYS A 160 9.37 -5.69 3.26
C CYS A 160 10.71 -5.89 2.53
N PRO A 161 11.84 -6.08 3.23
CA PRO A 161 13.16 -6.19 2.60
C PRO A 161 13.19 -7.30 1.55
N GLY A 162 13.55 -6.96 0.31
CA GLY A 162 13.60 -7.90 -0.80
C GLY A 162 12.23 -8.31 -1.36
N VAL A 163 11.18 -7.55 -1.08
CA VAL A 163 9.91 -7.55 -1.81
C VAL A 163 9.73 -6.17 -2.45
N PRO A 164 9.39 -6.09 -3.75
CA PRO A 164 9.07 -4.82 -4.40
C PRO A 164 7.89 -4.08 -3.74
N CYS A 165 7.95 -2.75 -3.74
CA CYS A 165 6.95 -1.86 -3.14
C CYS A 165 5.52 -2.15 -3.67
N ASP A 166 5.38 -2.28 -4.99
CA ASP A 166 4.10 -2.58 -5.64
C ASP A 166 3.48 -3.91 -5.20
N VAL A 167 4.31 -4.91 -4.91
CA VAL A 167 3.87 -6.21 -4.39
C VAL A 167 3.41 -6.10 -2.93
N VAL A 168 4.12 -5.34 -2.09
CA VAL A 168 3.70 -5.07 -0.70
C VAL A 168 2.39 -4.30 -0.69
N ALA A 169 2.28 -3.27 -1.51
CA ALA A 169 1.09 -2.46 -1.67
C ALA A 169 -0.13 -3.26 -2.16
N ALA A 170 0.05 -4.20 -3.09
CA ALA A 170 -1.01 -5.07 -3.56
C ALA A 170 -1.57 -5.93 -2.42
N GLU A 171 -0.70 -6.58 -1.65
CA GLU A 171 -1.13 -7.43 -0.53
C GLU A 171 -1.79 -6.61 0.59
N ALA A 172 -1.26 -5.44 0.90
CA ALA A 172 -1.85 -4.54 1.89
C ALA A 172 -3.30 -4.15 1.51
N ARG A 173 -3.57 -3.92 0.21
CA ARG A 173 -4.92 -3.64 -0.29
C ARG A 173 -5.87 -4.82 -0.16
N GLU A 174 -5.41 -6.05 -0.41
CA GLU A 174 -6.22 -7.26 -0.19
C GLU A 174 -6.60 -7.44 1.29
N LEU A 175 -5.74 -6.98 2.21
CA LEU A 175 -6.03 -6.92 3.65
C LEU A 175 -6.90 -5.71 4.06
N GLY A 176 -7.39 -4.94 3.10
CA GLY A 176 -8.30 -3.82 3.33
C GLY A 176 -7.62 -2.53 3.82
N LEU A 177 -6.30 -2.40 3.68
CA LEU A 177 -5.60 -1.15 3.96
C LEU A 177 -5.73 -0.18 2.78
N GLY A 178 -5.87 1.11 3.09
CA GLY A 178 -5.53 2.17 2.14
C GLY A 178 -4.02 2.21 1.94
N VAL A 179 -3.56 2.46 0.71
CA VAL A 179 -2.12 2.44 0.39
C VAL A 179 -1.72 3.58 -0.53
N ILE A 180 -0.66 4.30 -0.15
CA ILE A 180 0.07 5.25 -1.00
C ILE A 180 1.48 4.71 -1.19
N GLU A 181 1.87 4.52 -2.45
CA GLU A 181 3.17 3.92 -2.81
C GLU A 181 4.25 5.00 -2.95
N TYR A 182 5.44 4.76 -2.38
CA TYR A 182 6.62 5.61 -2.58
C TYR A 182 7.78 4.80 -3.19
N PRO A 183 7.69 4.38 -4.47
CA PRO A 183 8.68 3.50 -5.09
C PRO A 183 10.09 4.09 -5.09
N ASP A 184 10.22 5.41 -5.28
CA ASP A 184 11.51 6.12 -5.26
C ASP A 184 12.14 6.17 -3.86
N ARG A 185 11.34 5.96 -2.81
CA ARG A 185 11.79 5.92 -1.39
C ARG A 185 11.77 4.52 -0.80
N GLN A 186 11.29 3.53 -1.57
CA GLN A 186 11.24 2.11 -1.24
C GLN A 186 10.43 1.77 0.03
N PHE A 187 9.31 2.45 0.23
CA PHE A 187 8.33 2.10 1.27
C PHE A 187 6.91 2.43 0.81
N ASP A 188 5.93 1.83 1.48
CA ASP A 188 4.51 2.11 1.33
C ASP A 188 3.97 2.76 2.60
N HIS A 189 3.11 3.76 2.41
CA HIS A 189 2.25 4.27 3.46
C HIS A 189 0.97 3.43 3.47
N VAL A 190 0.62 2.87 4.62
CA VAL A 190 -0.62 2.11 4.83
C VAL A 190 -1.50 2.78 5.88
N GLU A 191 -2.82 2.73 5.68
CA GLU A 191 -3.77 3.38 6.56
C GLU A 191 -5.12 2.65 6.65
N ILE A 192 -5.87 2.96 7.70
CA ILE A 192 -7.29 2.59 7.83
C ILE A 192 -8.17 3.84 7.72
N TRP A 193 -9.31 3.71 7.04
CA TRP A 193 -10.27 4.80 6.87
C TRP A 193 -11.24 4.81 8.07
N LYS A 194 -11.28 5.93 8.80
CA LYS A 194 -12.25 6.17 9.90
C LYS A 194 -13.15 7.36 9.60
#